data_AF-A0A938RH36-F1
#
_entry.id   AF-A0A938RH36-F1
#
_cell.length_a   1.000
_cell.length_b   1.000
_cell.length_c   1.000
_cell.angle_alpha   90.00
_cell.angle_beta   90.00
_cell.angle_gamma   90.00
#
_symmetry.space_group_name_H-M   'P 1'
#
loop_
_entity.id
_entity.type
_entity.pdbx_description
1 polymer ?
#
loop_
_entity_poly.entity_id
_entity_poly.type
_entity_poly.pdbx_seq_one_letter_code
_entity_poly.pdbx_strand_id
1 'polypeptide(L)'
;MANQVITNSMPIGKAGDITRSGNVVVESFMQSSTLPLLKYGLPFAIDTGVITGIVDTHTGANVAGFLVRPYPQLAATNQDVDAATPPVYPAILNGLKSGYIAVSLQHGTSAKGGKVYVRTAATSSTRYQGGIEAAAAATVANGTITGTGTGTIACTINDAALVVPGEYRITLASTSQTSVVSVVDPLGNRLKDGVVGTEYVGLGITFTITAAGTMTAADYFKPVVTLTTSVIPGAYFTGVTAATGIVEVAYNV
;
A
#
# COMPACT_ATOMS: atom_id res chain seq x y z
N MET A 1 -28.67 26.99 23.77
CA MET A 1 -28.92 25.87 22.84
C MET A 1 -27.63 25.63 22.10
N ALA A 2 -27.04 24.44 22.20
CA ALA A 2 -25.85 24.11 21.43
C ALA A 2 -26.25 24.15 19.94
N ASN A 3 -25.64 25.05 19.17
CA ASN A 3 -25.85 25.10 17.74
C ASN A 3 -25.32 23.79 17.15
N GLN A 4 -26.21 22.90 16.71
CA GLN A 4 -25.81 21.67 16.05
C GLN A 4 -25.31 22.04 14.65
N VAL A 5 -24.03 22.41 14.56
CA VAL A 5 -23.34 22.58 13.29
C VAL A 5 -23.32 21.20 12.64
N ILE A 6 -23.94 21.05 11.47
CA ILE A 6 -23.82 19.83 10.67
C ILE A 6 -22.38 19.81 10.15
N THR A 7 -21.49 19.14 10.88
CA THR A 7 -20.07 19.00 10.54
C THR A 7 -19.83 17.90 9.50
N ASN A 8 -20.84 17.08 9.20
CA ASN A 8 -20.70 15.92 8.33
C ASN A 8 -21.31 16.20 6.95
N SER A 9 -20.47 16.17 5.93
CA SER A 9 -20.91 16.21 4.54
C SER A 9 -21.67 14.94 4.17
N MET A 10 -22.60 15.03 3.20
CA MET A 10 -23.31 13.85 2.70
C MET A 10 -22.31 12.81 2.13
N PRO A 11 -22.53 11.51 2.37
CA PRO A 11 -21.67 10.47 1.82
C PRO A 11 -21.66 10.52 0.29
N ILE A 12 -20.48 10.34 -0.30
CA ILE A 12 -20.27 10.36 -1.75
C ILE A 12 -20.88 9.14 -2.47
N GLY A 13 -21.29 8.12 -1.71
CA GLY A 13 -21.86 6.87 -2.21
C GLY A 13 -21.34 5.68 -1.41
N LYS A 14 -21.46 4.49 -2.00
CA LYS A 14 -20.86 3.23 -1.51
C LYS A 14 -19.67 2.85 -2.38
N ALA A 15 -18.79 1.98 -1.87
CA ALA A 15 -17.71 1.48 -2.70
C ALA A 15 -18.25 0.77 -3.96
N GLY A 16 -17.66 1.12 -5.11
CA GLY A 16 -18.02 0.64 -6.44
C GLY A 16 -19.01 1.51 -7.21
N ASP A 17 -19.53 2.59 -6.62
CA ASP A 17 -20.46 3.49 -7.30
C ASP A 17 -19.70 4.44 -8.24
N ILE A 18 -20.22 4.62 -9.45
CA ILE A 18 -19.73 5.64 -10.39
C ILE A 18 -20.27 6.99 -9.93
N THR A 19 -19.38 7.91 -9.61
CA THR A 19 -19.76 9.22 -9.04
C THR A 19 -20.01 10.29 -10.11
N ARG A 20 -19.45 10.11 -11.32
CA ARG A 20 -19.65 11.02 -12.47
C ARG A 20 -19.88 10.23 -13.75
N SER A 21 -21.14 10.09 -14.15
CA SER A 21 -21.57 9.27 -15.29
C SER A 21 -21.24 9.86 -16.66
N GLY A 22 -20.90 11.16 -16.75
CA GLY A 22 -20.68 11.84 -18.03
C GLY A 22 -19.37 11.50 -18.75
N ASN A 23 -18.39 10.91 -18.06
CA ASN A 23 -17.10 10.53 -18.64
C ASN A 23 -16.62 9.23 -18.01
N VAL A 24 -17.21 8.11 -18.45
CA VAL A 24 -16.93 6.78 -17.91
C VAL A 24 -16.84 5.74 -19.01
N VAL A 25 -15.84 4.87 -18.91
CA VAL A 25 -15.69 3.67 -19.75
C VAL A 25 -15.77 2.46 -18.84
N VAL A 26 -16.80 1.64 -19.05
CA VAL A 26 -17.03 0.41 -18.30
C VAL A 26 -17.11 -0.76 -19.28
N GLU A 27 -16.39 -1.82 -18.97
CA GLU A 27 -16.35 -3.05 -19.77
C GLU A 27 -16.76 -4.23 -18.91
N SER A 28 -17.34 -5.25 -19.54
CA SER A 28 -17.74 -6.49 -18.85
C SER A 28 -16.65 -7.55 -19.00
N PHE A 29 -16.31 -8.21 -17.91
CA PHE A 29 -15.29 -9.25 -17.88
C PHE A 29 -15.75 -10.48 -17.12
N MET A 30 -15.22 -11.63 -17.50
CA MET A 30 -15.38 -12.86 -16.72
C MET A 30 -14.44 -12.84 -15.51
N GLN A 31 -14.97 -13.20 -14.34
CA GLN A 31 -14.17 -13.30 -13.11
C GLN A 31 -13.31 -14.57 -13.10
N SER A 32 -12.12 -14.49 -12.52
CA SER A 32 -11.28 -15.66 -12.23
C SER A 32 -11.90 -16.58 -11.18
N SER A 33 -11.81 -17.90 -11.39
CA SER A 33 -12.20 -18.92 -10.43
C SER A 33 -11.19 -19.09 -9.28
N THR A 34 -9.95 -18.63 -9.45
CA THR A 34 -8.84 -18.84 -8.50
C THR A 34 -8.62 -17.62 -7.61
N LEU A 35 -8.78 -16.42 -8.16
CA LEU A 35 -8.56 -15.16 -7.45
C LEU A 35 -9.78 -14.24 -7.59
N PRO A 36 -10.94 -14.61 -7.00
CA PRO A 36 -12.16 -13.83 -7.11
C PRO A 36 -12.06 -12.52 -6.34
N LEU A 37 -12.60 -11.45 -6.92
CA LEU A 37 -12.82 -10.17 -6.24
C LEU A 37 -13.98 -10.28 -5.25
N LEU A 38 -13.70 -10.03 -3.98
CA LEU A 38 -14.66 -10.22 -2.88
C LEU A 38 -15.44 -8.96 -2.51
N LYS A 39 -15.08 -7.78 -3.05
CA LYS A 39 -15.73 -6.50 -2.75
C LYS A 39 -15.77 -5.60 -3.99
N TYR A 40 -16.82 -4.78 -4.09
CA TYR A 40 -16.91 -3.69 -5.08
C TYR A 40 -15.97 -2.53 -4.73
N GLY A 41 -15.59 -1.74 -5.74
CA GLY A 41 -14.66 -0.63 -5.59
C GLY A 41 -13.19 -1.05 -5.45
N LEU A 42 -12.89 -2.36 -5.57
CA LEU A 42 -11.52 -2.84 -5.56
C LEU A 42 -10.88 -2.74 -6.96
N PRO A 43 -9.58 -2.40 -7.04
CA PRO A 43 -8.81 -2.56 -8.24
C PRO A 43 -8.70 -4.03 -8.63
N PHE A 44 -8.68 -4.29 -9.93
CA PHE A 44 -8.46 -5.62 -10.48
C PHE A 44 -7.30 -5.61 -11.47
N ALA A 45 -6.65 -6.76 -11.63
CA ALA A 45 -5.74 -7.03 -12.73
C ALA A 45 -6.47 -7.84 -13.81
N ILE A 46 -5.90 -7.90 -15.01
CA ILE A 46 -6.37 -8.79 -16.09
C ILE A 46 -5.26 -9.81 -16.34
N ASP A 47 -5.57 -11.07 -16.06
CA ASP A 47 -4.67 -12.19 -16.34
C ASP A 47 -5.37 -13.13 -17.32
N THR A 48 -4.73 -13.42 -18.45
CA THR A 48 -5.26 -14.35 -19.48
C THR A 48 -6.71 -14.02 -19.92
N GLY A 49 -7.07 -12.72 -19.92
CA GLY A 49 -8.39 -12.24 -20.34
C GLY A 49 -9.50 -12.33 -19.29
N VAL A 50 -9.20 -12.75 -18.07
CA VAL A 50 -10.15 -12.71 -16.93
C VAL A 50 -9.72 -11.68 -15.90
N ILE A 51 -10.69 -11.11 -15.16
CA ILE A 51 -10.37 -10.20 -14.05
C ILE A 51 -9.97 -11.00 -12.81
N THR A 52 -8.90 -10.55 -12.16
CA THR A 52 -8.31 -11.17 -10.98
C THR A 52 -8.16 -10.15 -9.85
N GLY A 53 -8.20 -10.63 -8.62
CA GLY A 53 -7.73 -9.87 -7.47
C GLY A 53 -6.24 -9.55 -7.58
N ILE A 54 -5.82 -8.43 -6.98
CA ILE A 54 -4.41 -8.05 -6.92
C ILE A 54 -3.65 -9.01 -6.01
N VAL A 55 -2.47 -9.48 -6.46
CA VAL A 55 -1.57 -10.34 -5.69
C VAL A 55 -0.26 -9.61 -5.33
N ASP A 56 0.66 -10.30 -4.65
CA ASP A 56 1.94 -9.77 -4.13
C ASP A 56 2.98 -9.52 -5.21
N THR A 57 2.92 -10.29 -6.28
CA THR A 57 3.74 -10.10 -7.48
C THR A 57 3.27 -8.94 -8.36
N HIS A 58 2.06 -8.42 -8.12
CA HIS A 58 1.54 -7.29 -8.87
C HIS A 58 2.13 -5.97 -8.38
N THR A 59 2.25 -5.03 -9.31
CA THR A 59 2.53 -3.62 -9.05
C THR A 59 1.31 -2.79 -9.41
N GLY A 60 1.30 -1.50 -9.09
CA GLY A 60 0.20 -0.61 -9.46
C GLY A 60 0.01 -0.50 -10.98
N ALA A 61 1.04 -0.78 -11.78
CA ALA A 61 0.92 -0.84 -13.25
C ALA A 61 0.10 -2.04 -13.75
N ASN A 62 -0.07 -3.08 -12.93
CA ASN A 62 -0.92 -4.23 -13.25
C ASN A 62 -2.41 -3.93 -13.02
N VAL A 63 -2.75 -2.84 -12.33
CA VAL A 63 -4.14 -2.44 -12.12
C VAL A 63 -4.74 -2.06 -13.47
N ALA A 64 -5.70 -2.84 -13.92
CA ALA A 64 -6.37 -2.65 -15.19
C ALA A 64 -7.63 -1.79 -15.05
N GLY A 65 -8.20 -1.69 -13.87
CA GLY A 65 -9.43 -0.94 -13.61
C GLY A 65 -9.97 -1.18 -12.20
N PHE A 66 -11.18 -0.66 -11.94
CA PHE A 66 -11.87 -0.82 -10.66
C PHE A 66 -13.21 -1.55 -10.84
N LEU A 67 -13.54 -2.43 -9.90
CA LEU A 67 -14.79 -3.18 -9.95
C LEU A 67 -15.99 -2.28 -9.64
N VAL A 68 -16.92 -2.21 -10.58
CA VAL A 68 -18.12 -1.38 -10.50
C VAL A 68 -19.28 -2.18 -9.93
N ARG A 69 -20.07 -1.53 -9.09
CA ARG A 69 -21.35 -2.07 -8.63
C ARG A 69 -22.40 -1.97 -9.74
N PRO A 70 -23.07 -3.08 -10.13
CA PRO A 70 -24.11 -3.03 -11.14
C PRO A 70 -25.30 -2.20 -10.66
N TYR A 71 -25.87 -1.39 -11.55
CA TYR A 71 -27.13 -0.69 -11.33
C TYR A 71 -28.19 -1.18 -12.34
N PRO A 72 -29.43 -1.48 -11.94
CA PRO A 72 -29.96 -1.45 -10.57
C PRO A 72 -29.62 -2.71 -9.76
N GLN A 73 -29.17 -2.57 -8.51
CA GLN A 73 -28.95 -3.71 -7.60
C GLN A 73 -30.20 -3.91 -6.72
N LEU A 74 -30.98 -4.96 -6.99
CA LEU A 74 -32.01 -5.46 -6.08
C LEU A 74 -31.34 -6.30 -4.99
N ALA A 75 -30.81 -5.67 -3.94
CA ALA A 75 -30.30 -6.43 -2.79
C ALA A 75 -31.47 -6.89 -1.91
N ALA A 76 -31.50 -8.18 -1.53
CA ALA A 76 -32.53 -8.75 -0.65
C ALA A 76 -32.47 -8.22 0.80
N THR A 77 -31.36 -7.59 1.17
CA THR A 77 -31.09 -6.99 2.49
C THR A 77 -30.37 -5.67 2.32
N ASN A 78 -30.59 -4.73 3.26
CA ASN A 78 -29.83 -3.49 3.35
C ASN A 78 -28.33 -3.82 3.48
N GLN A 79 -27.55 -3.53 2.45
CA GLN A 79 -26.11 -3.78 2.44
C GLN A 79 -25.38 -2.57 3.03
N ASP A 80 -24.46 -2.81 3.97
CA ASP A 80 -23.58 -1.76 4.50
C ASP A 80 -22.67 -1.16 3.41
N VAL A 81 -22.09 0.00 3.71
CA VAL A 81 -21.38 0.89 2.78
C VAL A 81 -20.20 0.20 2.05
N ASP A 82 -19.65 -0.89 2.62
CA ASP A 82 -18.51 -1.68 2.10
C ASP A 82 -18.67 -3.21 2.24
N ALA A 83 -19.89 -3.68 2.48
CA ALA A 83 -20.16 -5.10 2.76
C ALA A 83 -20.63 -5.89 1.54
N ALA A 84 -21.04 -5.23 0.46
CA ALA A 84 -21.57 -5.93 -0.70
C ALA A 84 -20.49 -6.77 -1.38
N THR A 85 -20.74 -8.06 -1.46
CA THR A 85 -19.90 -9.03 -2.15
C THR A 85 -20.40 -9.19 -3.60
N PRO A 86 -19.50 -9.14 -4.60
CA PRO A 86 -19.83 -9.53 -5.96
C PRO A 86 -20.21 -11.01 -6.02
N PRO A 87 -21.06 -11.43 -6.99
CA PRO A 87 -21.24 -12.85 -7.30
C PRO A 87 -19.88 -13.51 -7.53
N VAL A 88 -19.69 -14.69 -6.96
CA VAL A 88 -18.48 -15.50 -7.14
C VAL A 88 -18.63 -16.34 -8.41
N TYR A 89 -17.50 -16.64 -9.06
CA TYR A 89 -17.41 -17.48 -10.26
C TYR A 89 -18.45 -18.63 -10.31
N PRO A 90 -19.11 -18.85 -11.47
CA PRO A 90 -18.99 -18.09 -12.73
C PRO A 90 -19.82 -16.80 -12.67
N ALA A 91 -19.15 -15.66 -12.86
CA ALA A 91 -19.79 -14.35 -12.85
C ALA A 91 -19.17 -13.44 -13.92
N ILE A 92 -20.03 -12.70 -14.61
CA ILE A 92 -19.63 -11.57 -15.44
C ILE A 92 -19.79 -10.33 -14.58
N LEU A 93 -18.70 -9.57 -14.44
CA LEU A 93 -18.66 -8.36 -13.64
C LEU A 93 -18.27 -7.17 -14.50
N ASN A 94 -18.64 -5.97 -14.05
CA ASN A 94 -18.35 -4.73 -14.76
C ASN A 94 -17.12 -4.04 -14.15
N GLY A 95 -16.13 -3.75 -14.99
CA GLY A 95 -14.90 -3.06 -14.61
C GLY A 95 -14.82 -1.68 -15.24
N LEU A 96 -14.57 -0.65 -14.43
CA LEU A 96 -14.28 0.70 -14.89
C LEU A 96 -12.84 0.78 -15.40
N LYS A 97 -12.69 1.24 -16.64
CA LYS A 97 -11.41 1.43 -17.34
C LYS A 97 -10.95 2.89 -17.34
N SER A 98 -11.89 3.82 -17.28
CA SER A 98 -11.66 5.26 -17.12
C SER A 98 -12.88 5.91 -16.48
N GLY A 99 -12.69 6.89 -15.59
CA GLY A 99 -13.75 7.67 -14.97
C GLY A 99 -13.53 7.95 -13.48
N TYR A 100 -14.63 8.23 -12.77
CA TYR A 100 -14.64 8.56 -11.35
C TYR A 100 -15.45 7.52 -10.57
N ILE A 101 -14.85 6.97 -9.52
CA ILE A 101 -15.44 5.89 -8.73
C ILE A 101 -15.25 6.13 -7.22
N ALA A 102 -16.26 5.77 -6.44
CA ALA A 102 -16.19 5.72 -4.99
C ALA A 102 -15.48 4.44 -4.53
N VAL A 103 -14.45 4.58 -3.69
CA VAL A 103 -13.68 3.47 -3.13
C VAL A 103 -13.54 3.61 -1.62
N SER A 104 -13.40 2.48 -0.93
CA SER A 104 -13.12 2.45 0.51
C SER A 104 -11.62 2.67 0.76
N LEU A 105 -11.28 3.69 1.53
CA LEU A 105 -9.91 3.98 1.91
C LEU A 105 -9.55 3.20 3.19
N GLN A 106 -8.58 2.30 3.10
CA GLN A 106 -8.19 1.46 4.22
C GLN A 106 -7.17 2.12 5.15
N HIS A 107 -6.36 3.03 4.61
CA HIS A 107 -5.30 3.67 5.37
C HIS A 107 -4.84 4.99 4.74
N GLY A 108 -4.37 5.89 5.61
CA GLY A 108 -3.88 7.21 5.26
C GLY A 108 -4.99 8.26 5.15
N THR A 109 -4.59 9.49 4.88
CA THR A 109 -5.51 10.62 4.67
C THR A 109 -5.41 11.02 3.21
N SER A 110 -6.51 10.89 2.47
CA SER A 110 -6.55 11.33 1.09
C SER A 110 -6.53 12.87 1.01
N ALA A 111 -5.87 13.39 -0.02
CA ALA A 111 -5.84 14.79 -0.36
C ALA A 111 -6.12 14.94 -1.85
N LYS A 112 -6.71 16.07 -2.25
CA LYS A 112 -7.00 16.35 -3.66
C LYS A 112 -5.69 16.34 -4.49
N GLY A 113 -5.67 15.57 -5.56
CA GLY A 113 -4.49 15.35 -6.41
C GLY A 113 -3.47 14.37 -5.81
N GLY A 114 -3.74 13.80 -4.64
CA GLY A 114 -2.88 12.81 -3.98
C GLY A 114 -2.81 11.50 -4.76
N LYS A 115 -1.65 10.85 -4.68
CA LYS A 115 -1.41 9.54 -5.29
C LYS A 115 -2.30 8.48 -4.65
N VAL A 116 -2.86 7.59 -5.47
CA VAL A 116 -3.61 6.42 -5.01
C VAL A 116 -2.69 5.21 -5.02
N TYR A 117 -2.66 4.48 -3.92
CA TYR A 117 -1.86 3.28 -3.79
C TYR A 117 -2.76 2.04 -3.71
N VAL A 118 -2.33 0.95 -4.35
CA VAL A 118 -2.88 -0.37 -4.12
C VAL A 118 -1.97 -1.15 -3.17
N ARG A 119 -2.57 -1.86 -2.21
CA ARG A 119 -1.85 -2.78 -1.33
C ARG A 119 -1.59 -4.10 -2.04
N THR A 120 -0.32 -4.47 -2.15
CA THR A 120 0.13 -5.71 -2.81
C THR A 120 0.32 -6.85 -1.81
N ALA A 121 0.47 -6.55 -0.51
CA ALA A 121 0.57 -7.58 0.54
C ALA A 121 -0.45 -7.32 1.65
N ALA A 122 -1.25 -8.34 1.99
CA ALA A 122 -2.18 -8.26 3.11
C ALA A 122 -1.44 -8.07 4.44
N THR A 123 -1.97 -7.20 5.31
CA THR A 123 -1.37 -6.93 6.64
C THR A 123 -2.37 -7.20 7.76
N SER A 124 -3.67 -7.08 7.51
CA SER A 124 -4.73 -7.38 8.48
C SER A 124 -6.08 -7.62 7.79
N SER A 125 -7.14 -7.89 8.57
CA SER A 125 -8.53 -7.96 8.08
C SER A 125 -9.09 -6.62 7.61
N THR A 126 -8.51 -5.50 8.06
CA THR A 126 -8.90 -4.14 7.67
C THR A 126 -8.00 -3.55 6.58
N ARG A 127 -6.75 -4.03 6.48
CA ARG A 127 -5.76 -3.71 5.45
C ARG A 127 -5.49 -4.93 4.58
N TYR A 128 -6.45 -5.20 3.71
CA TYR A 128 -6.46 -6.38 2.86
C TYR A 128 -5.75 -6.11 1.52
N GLN A 129 -5.32 -7.19 0.88
CA GLN A 129 -4.67 -7.15 -0.43
C GLN A 129 -5.63 -6.67 -1.52
N GLY A 130 -5.13 -5.86 -2.46
CA GLY A 130 -5.96 -5.10 -3.39
C GLY A 130 -6.65 -3.90 -2.76
N GLY A 131 -6.39 -3.60 -1.48
CA GLY A 131 -6.92 -2.43 -0.81
C GLY A 131 -6.38 -1.10 -1.32
N ILE A 132 -7.19 -0.04 -1.22
CA ILE A 132 -6.77 1.31 -1.58
C ILE A 132 -6.25 2.06 -0.35
N GLU A 133 -5.09 2.70 -0.53
CA GLU A 133 -4.43 3.50 0.49
C GLU A 133 -3.97 4.86 -0.05
N ALA A 134 -3.85 5.83 0.84
CA ALA A 134 -3.41 7.19 0.53
C ALA A 134 -1.94 7.45 0.93
N ALA A 135 -1.22 6.41 1.34
CA ALA A 135 0.17 6.52 1.76
C ALA A 135 1.00 5.32 1.26
N ALA A 136 2.29 5.59 1.02
CA ALA A 136 3.27 4.53 0.82
C ALA A 136 3.42 3.72 2.12
N ALA A 137 3.66 2.42 2.00
CA ALA A 137 3.89 1.55 3.14
C ALA A 137 4.92 0.49 2.77
N ALA A 138 5.82 0.19 3.71
CA ALA A 138 6.88 -0.79 3.54
C ALA A 138 7.04 -1.60 4.82
N THR A 139 7.60 -2.80 4.69
CA THR A 139 8.07 -3.61 5.80
C THR A 139 9.58 -3.78 5.70
N VAL A 140 10.23 -3.98 6.85
CA VAL A 140 11.64 -4.30 6.93
C VAL A 140 11.83 -5.62 7.65
N ALA A 141 12.53 -6.55 7.02
CA ALA A 141 13.06 -7.73 7.66
C ALA A 141 14.44 -7.38 8.22
N ASN A 142 14.59 -7.42 9.55
CA ASN A 142 15.87 -7.17 10.18
C ASN A 142 16.88 -8.22 9.73
N GLY A 143 18.06 -7.76 9.29
CA GLY A 143 19.14 -8.66 8.89
C GLY A 143 19.83 -9.27 10.10
N THR A 144 20.35 -10.47 9.95
CA THR A 144 21.33 -11.03 10.89
C THR A 144 22.70 -10.45 10.64
N ILE A 145 23.54 -10.40 11.67
CA ILE A 145 24.96 -10.11 11.48
C ILE A 145 25.58 -11.20 10.61
N THR A 146 26.38 -10.82 9.63
CA THR A 146 27.26 -11.73 8.91
C THR A 146 28.69 -11.39 9.29
N GLY A 147 29.37 -12.34 9.90
CA GLY A 147 30.69 -12.16 10.47
C GLY A 147 30.81 -12.84 11.83
N THR A 148 31.77 -12.41 12.64
CA THR A 148 32.10 -13.06 13.93
C THR A 148 31.59 -12.29 15.16
N GLY A 149 31.16 -11.04 14.98
CA GLY A 149 30.57 -10.26 16.07
C GLY A 149 29.23 -10.80 16.55
N THR A 150 28.78 -10.28 17.68
CA THR A 150 27.54 -10.72 18.36
C THR A 150 26.45 -9.64 18.42
N GLY A 151 26.57 -8.58 17.63
CA GLY A 151 25.61 -7.47 17.62
C GLY A 151 24.25 -7.83 17.05
N THR A 152 23.22 -7.11 17.49
CA THR A 152 21.87 -7.16 16.91
C THR A 152 21.50 -5.82 16.31
N ILE A 153 20.66 -5.84 15.27
CA ILE A 153 20.11 -4.64 14.66
C ILE A 153 18.59 -4.66 14.76
N ALA A 154 18.03 -3.53 15.19
CA ALA A 154 16.61 -3.24 15.08
C ALA A 154 16.45 -2.11 14.07
N CYS A 155 16.05 -2.45 12.84
CA CYS A 155 15.72 -1.50 11.80
C CYS A 155 14.21 -1.27 11.76
N THR A 156 13.83 -0.02 11.52
CA THR A 156 12.46 0.43 11.35
C THR A 156 12.38 1.37 10.14
N ILE A 157 11.20 1.46 9.54
CA ILE A 157 10.93 2.41 8.45
C ILE A 157 10.36 3.68 9.09
N ASN A 158 10.99 4.83 8.87
CA ASN A 158 10.47 6.13 9.33
C ASN A 158 9.68 6.86 8.23
N ASP A 159 10.01 6.65 6.96
CA ASP A 159 9.26 7.18 5.83
C ASP A 159 9.33 6.23 4.62
N ALA A 160 8.20 5.55 4.35
CA ALA A 160 8.09 4.60 3.26
C ALA A 160 8.08 5.25 1.86
N ALA A 161 7.91 6.57 1.75
CA ALA A 161 7.99 7.28 0.46
C ALA A 161 9.43 7.54 0.02
N LEU A 162 10.38 7.54 0.97
CA LEU A 162 11.80 7.80 0.72
C LEU A 162 12.64 6.53 0.67
N VAL A 163 12.07 5.38 1.09
CA VAL A 163 12.79 4.13 1.14
C VAL A 163 12.91 3.47 -0.24
N VAL A 164 14.05 2.83 -0.46
CA VAL A 164 14.33 2.06 -1.67
C VAL A 164 14.13 0.57 -1.35
N PRO A 165 13.30 -0.17 -2.09
CA PRO A 165 13.14 -1.61 -1.84
C PRO A 165 14.44 -2.37 -2.16
N GLY A 166 14.74 -3.40 -1.36
CA GLY A 166 15.89 -4.29 -1.54
C GLY A 166 16.76 -4.44 -0.28
N GLU A 167 17.95 -5.03 -0.46
CA GLU A 167 18.91 -5.22 0.62
C GLU A 167 19.72 -3.95 0.89
N TYR A 168 19.59 -3.38 2.08
CA TYR A 168 20.53 -2.38 2.56
C TYR A 168 21.77 -3.07 3.09
N ARG A 169 22.95 -2.46 2.93
CA ARG A 169 24.19 -2.96 3.51
C ARG A 169 24.69 -1.99 4.57
N ILE A 170 24.80 -2.47 5.80
CA ILE A 170 25.35 -1.72 6.92
C ILE A 170 26.62 -2.43 7.37
N THR A 171 27.78 -1.78 7.26
CA THR A 171 29.09 -2.41 7.51
C THR A 171 29.85 -1.68 8.61
N LEU A 172 30.47 -2.44 9.51
CA LEU A 172 31.30 -1.90 10.58
C LEU A 172 32.71 -1.54 10.10
N ALA A 173 33.16 -0.33 10.44
CA ALA A 173 34.47 0.17 10.06
C ALA A 173 35.62 -0.40 10.91
N SER A 174 35.40 -0.64 12.20
CA SER A 174 36.44 -1.09 13.12
C SER A 174 35.92 -2.04 14.20
N THR A 175 36.82 -2.79 14.82
CA THR A 175 36.52 -3.67 15.96
C THR A 175 36.32 -2.81 17.21
N SER A 176 35.11 -2.29 17.42
CA SER A 176 34.77 -1.43 18.55
C SER A 176 33.27 -1.44 18.84
N GLN A 177 32.89 -1.36 20.12
CA GLN A 177 31.50 -1.20 20.56
C GLN A 177 30.89 0.15 20.15
N THR A 178 31.72 1.10 19.72
CA THR A 178 31.32 2.43 19.21
C THR A 178 31.80 2.66 17.78
N SER A 179 31.98 1.58 17.00
CA SER A 179 32.41 1.70 15.60
C SER A 179 31.47 2.59 14.80
N VAL A 180 32.05 3.36 13.89
CA VAL A 180 31.30 3.97 12.79
C VAL A 180 30.75 2.85 11.91
N VAL A 181 29.55 3.05 11.38
CA VAL A 181 28.92 2.15 10.41
C VAL A 181 28.65 2.88 9.10
N SER A 182 29.08 2.30 7.99
CA SER A 182 28.73 2.80 6.66
C SER A 182 27.40 2.19 6.23
N VAL A 183 26.51 3.00 5.68
CA VAL A 183 25.19 2.55 5.21
C VAL A 183 25.12 2.76 3.69
N VAL A 184 24.79 1.69 2.97
CA VAL A 184 24.62 1.68 1.52
C VAL A 184 23.22 1.20 1.18
N ASP A 185 22.54 1.92 0.30
CA ASP A 185 21.21 1.56 -0.17
C ASP A 185 21.24 0.40 -1.19
N PRO A 186 20.09 -0.21 -1.52
CA PRO A 186 20.03 -1.29 -2.52
C PRO A 186 20.49 -0.89 -3.93
N LEU A 187 20.56 0.41 -4.24
CA LEU A 187 21.05 0.94 -5.52
C LEU A 187 22.57 1.20 -5.51
N GLY A 188 23.25 0.99 -4.37
CA GLY A 188 24.68 1.20 -4.20
C GLY A 188 25.08 2.62 -3.78
N ASN A 189 24.12 3.51 -3.51
CA ASN A 189 24.43 4.86 -3.04
C ASN A 189 24.80 4.85 -1.56
N ARG A 190 25.83 5.61 -1.19
CA ARG A 190 26.19 5.82 0.20
C ARG A 190 25.20 6.79 0.85
N LEU A 191 24.60 6.35 1.95
CA LEU A 191 23.80 7.18 2.83
C LEU A 191 24.70 7.80 3.91
N LYS A 192 24.11 8.61 4.79
CA LYS A 192 24.78 9.12 6.00
C LYS A 192 25.39 7.94 6.76
N ASP A 193 26.59 8.12 7.32
CA ASP A 193 27.19 7.12 8.19
C ASP A 193 26.56 7.18 9.60
N GLY A 194 26.48 6.03 10.27
CA GLY A 194 25.97 5.90 11.64
C GLY A 194 27.06 5.55 12.65
N VAL A 195 26.67 5.36 13.91
CA VAL A 195 27.56 4.88 14.98
C VAL A 195 26.84 3.83 15.81
N VAL A 196 27.54 2.74 16.16
CA VAL A 196 26.99 1.69 17.05
C VAL A 196 26.56 2.30 18.40
N GLY A 197 25.42 1.84 18.93
CA GLY A 197 24.85 2.35 20.18
C GLY A 197 24.14 3.71 20.07
N THR A 198 24.15 4.34 18.90
CA THR A 198 23.38 5.55 18.61
C THR A 198 22.29 5.27 17.59
N GLU A 199 21.15 5.95 17.73
CA GLU A 199 20.10 5.84 16.72
C GLU A 199 20.57 6.46 15.40
N TYR A 200 20.53 5.66 14.35
CA TYR A 200 20.70 6.12 13.00
C TYR A 200 19.37 6.65 12.45
N VAL A 201 19.39 7.85 11.89
CA VAL A 201 18.27 8.42 11.13
C VAL A 201 18.76 8.76 9.72
N GLY A 202 18.33 7.98 8.74
CA GLY A 202 18.64 8.15 7.33
C GLY A 202 17.40 8.48 6.49
N LEU A 203 17.58 8.43 5.16
CA LEU A 203 16.49 8.61 4.20
C LEU A 203 15.60 7.36 4.19
N GLY A 204 14.46 7.42 4.88
CA GLY A 204 13.43 6.37 4.87
C GLY A 204 13.67 5.17 5.79
N ILE A 205 14.85 5.08 6.43
CA ILE A 205 15.14 4.07 7.47
C ILE A 205 15.71 4.69 8.75
N THR A 206 15.36 4.08 9.87
CA THR A 206 15.97 4.31 11.19
C THR A 206 16.44 2.97 11.74
N PHE A 207 17.60 2.94 12.41
CA PHE A 207 18.04 1.71 13.08
C PHE A 207 18.91 1.99 14.28
N THR A 208 18.94 1.04 15.20
CA THR A 208 19.90 1.02 16.30
C THR A 208 20.62 -0.33 16.28
N ILE A 209 21.96 -0.28 16.32
CA ILE A 209 22.78 -1.47 16.52
C ILE A 209 23.11 -1.54 18.01
N THR A 210 22.62 -2.59 18.66
CA THR A 210 22.92 -2.86 20.06
C THR A 210 24.13 -3.79 20.13
N ALA A 211 25.22 -3.32 20.73
CA ALA A 211 26.38 -4.15 20.98
C ALA A 211 26.08 -5.14 22.12
N ALA A 212 26.08 -6.44 21.82
CA ALA A 212 25.98 -7.50 22.83
C ALA A 212 27.33 -8.19 23.11
N GLY A 213 28.45 -7.57 22.70
CA GLY A 213 29.80 -8.12 22.83
C GLY A 213 30.83 -7.40 21.95
N THR A 214 31.86 -8.12 21.52
CA THR A 214 32.89 -7.59 20.59
C THR A 214 32.31 -7.47 19.20
N MET A 215 32.15 -6.25 18.72
CA MET A 215 31.87 -5.98 17.32
C MET A 215 33.17 -6.13 16.51
N THR A 216 33.16 -6.84 15.39
CA THR A 216 34.36 -7.06 14.57
C THR A 216 34.34 -6.16 13.34
N ALA A 217 35.49 -5.60 12.96
CA ALA A 217 35.62 -4.86 11.71
C ALA A 217 35.13 -5.70 10.52
N ALA A 218 34.48 -5.06 9.55
CA ALA A 218 33.89 -5.67 8.36
C ALA A 218 32.67 -6.59 8.59
N ASP A 219 32.23 -6.82 9.84
CA ASP A 219 30.91 -7.39 10.10
C ASP A 219 29.84 -6.52 9.40
N TYR A 220 28.82 -7.16 8.84
CA TYR A 220 27.74 -6.42 8.19
C TYR A 220 26.36 -6.97 8.49
N PHE A 221 25.37 -6.09 8.44
CA PHE A 221 23.95 -6.40 8.53
C PHE A 221 23.27 -6.12 7.19
N LYS A 222 22.29 -6.95 6.86
CA LYS A 222 21.49 -6.84 5.64
C LYS A 222 20.00 -6.75 5.92
N PRO A 223 19.49 -5.63 6.46
CA PRO A 223 18.05 -5.43 6.52
C PRO A 223 17.48 -5.37 5.09
N VAL A 224 16.37 -6.08 4.87
CA VAL A 224 15.69 -6.14 3.56
C VAL A 224 14.40 -5.37 3.65
N VAL A 225 14.23 -4.37 2.80
CA VAL A 225 13.02 -3.57 2.72
C VAL A 225 12.14 -4.03 1.56
N THR A 226 10.86 -4.24 1.84
CA THR A 226 9.85 -4.60 0.86
C THR A 226 8.72 -3.58 0.87
N LEU A 227 8.39 -3.00 -0.28
CA LEU A 227 7.18 -2.17 -0.41
C LEU A 227 5.94 -3.05 -0.35
N THR A 228 4.95 -2.64 0.44
CA THR A 228 3.66 -3.34 0.57
C THR A 228 2.53 -2.60 -0.15
N THR A 229 2.82 -1.41 -0.67
CA THR A 229 1.91 -0.65 -1.51
C THR A 229 2.63 -0.19 -2.78
N SER A 230 1.85 -0.03 -3.84
CA SER A 230 2.34 0.41 -5.14
C SER A 230 1.42 1.49 -5.70
N VAL A 231 2.00 2.54 -6.28
CA VAL A 231 1.23 3.65 -6.87
C VAL A 231 0.49 3.14 -8.10
N ILE A 232 -0.82 3.38 -8.16
CA ILE A 232 -1.63 3.10 -9.34
C ILE A 232 -1.39 4.24 -10.36
N PRO A 233 -0.78 3.98 -11.53
CA PRO A 233 -0.59 5.00 -12.55
C PRO A 233 -1.94 5.52 -13.05
N GLY A 234 -2.01 6.82 -13.36
CA GLY A 234 -3.24 7.44 -13.86
C GLY A 234 -4.36 7.58 -12.82
N ALA A 235 -4.12 7.23 -11.55
CA ALA A 235 -5.09 7.37 -10.47
C ALA A 235 -4.73 8.51 -9.50
N TYR A 236 -5.73 9.33 -9.13
CA TYR A 236 -5.58 10.36 -8.11
C TYR A 236 -6.86 10.56 -7.29
N PHE A 237 -6.73 10.98 -6.04
CA PHE A 237 -7.89 11.34 -5.21
C PHE A 237 -8.44 12.71 -5.60
N THR A 238 -9.76 12.86 -5.64
CA THR A 238 -10.39 14.14 -6.02
C THR A 238 -10.72 15.05 -4.83
N GLY A 239 -10.60 14.52 -3.61
CA GLY A 239 -10.93 15.22 -2.36
C GLY A 239 -10.37 14.51 -1.14
N VAL A 240 -10.83 14.95 0.03
CA VAL A 240 -10.54 14.32 1.32
C VAL A 240 -11.55 13.20 1.60
N THR A 241 -11.14 12.23 2.40
CA THR A 241 -11.97 11.06 2.73
C THR A 241 -13.19 11.51 3.52
N ALA A 242 -14.37 10.99 3.16
CA ALA A 242 -15.57 11.22 3.94
C ALA A 242 -15.47 10.52 5.32
N ALA A 243 -16.28 10.95 6.28
CA ALA A 243 -16.35 10.32 7.61
C ALA A 243 -16.74 8.82 7.55
N THR A 244 -17.33 8.37 6.44
CA THR A 244 -17.68 6.96 6.17
C THR A 244 -16.50 6.11 5.69
N GLY A 245 -15.31 6.70 5.50
CA GLY A 245 -14.15 6.01 4.94
C GLY A 245 -14.14 5.92 3.41
N ILE A 246 -15.17 6.42 2.74
CA ILE A 246 -15.26 6.44 1.27
C ILE A 246 -14.61 7.70 0.70
N VAL A 247 -13.90 7.53 -0.42
CA VAL A 247 -13.28 8.61 -1.18
C VAL A 247 -13.51 8.40 -2.68
N GLU A 248 -13.60 9.48 -3.45
CA GLU A 248 -13.61 9.41 -4.91
C GLU A 248 -12.19 9.35 -5.47
N VAL A 249 -11.98 8.36 -6.33
CA VAL A 249 -10.77 8.19 -7.14
C VAL A 249 -11.12 8.48 -8.58
N ALA A 250 -10.29 9.30 -9.22
CA ALA A 250 -10.27 9.48 -10.66
C ALA A 250 -9.23 8.51 -11.24
N TYR A 251 -9.59 7.78 -12.29
CA TYR A 251 -8.71 6.80 -12.95
C TYR A 251 -8.71 7.01 -14.46
N ASN A 252 -7.53 7.25 -15.04
CA ASN A 252 -7.32 7.46 -16.49
C ASN A 252 -8.27 8.51 -17.10
N VAL A 253 -8.45 9.63 -16.41
CA VAL A 253 -9.27 10.78 -16.85
C VAL A 253 -8.43 11.97 -17.28
#